data_AF-A0A3D3W640-F1
#
_entry.id   AF-A0A3D3W640-F1
#
_cell.length_a   1.000
_cell.length_b   1.000
_cell.length_c   1.000
_cell.angle_alpha   90.00
_cell.angle_beta   90.00
_cell.angle_gamma   90.00
#
_symmetry.space_group_name_H-M   'P 1'
#
loop_
_entity.id
_entity.type
_entity.pdbx_description
1 polymer ?
#
loop_
_entity_poly.entity_id
_entity_poly.type
_entity_poly.pdbx_seq_one_letter_code
_entity_poly.pdbx_strand_id
1 'polypeptide(L)'
;MEPVVVVNRPGAGGNIGAEAVARAAPDGYTLLMVSSAHVINPAVWKKLPYDSVKDFAPVSLLASAPVALIVHPSVPAKNVKELIALAK
;
A
#
# COMPACT_ATOMS: atom_id res chain seq x y z
N MET A 1 15.66 8.15 24.30
CA MET A 1 14.78 7.80 23.17
C MET A 1 15.62 7.91 21.93
N GLU A 2 15.70 6.85 21.13
CA GLU A 2 16.28 6.98 19.80
C GLU A 2 15.25 7.59 18.86
N PRO A 3 15.63 8.56 18.01
CA PRO A 3 14.71 9.16 17.06
C PRO A 3 14.37 8.18 15.94
N VAL A 4 13.09 8.11 15.57
CA VAL A 4 12.65 7.39 14.36
C VAL A 4 12.82 8.32 13.16
N VAL A 5 13.67 7.94 12.21
CA VAL A 5 13.89 8.69 10.97
C VAL A 5 12.98 8.13 9.88
N VAL A 6 12.11 8.97 9.33
CA VAL A 6 11.19 8.58 8.25
C VAL A 6 11.84 8.85 6.89
N VAL A 7 11.90 7.81 6.05
CA VAL A 7 12.44 7.90 4.68
C VAL A 7 11.38 7.39 3.69
N ASN A 8 10.87 8.29 2.86
CA ASN A 8 9.90 7.95 1.83
C ASN A 8 10.61 7.36 0.60
N ARG A 9 10.30 6.09 0.26
CA ARG A 9 10.77 5.42 -0.96
C ARG A 9 9.58 4.97 -1.82
N PRO A 10 8.89 5.90 -2.52
CA PRO A 10 7.71 5.58 -3.32
C PRO A 10 8.08 4.87 -4.63
N GLY A 11 7.08 4.31 -5.31
CA GLY A 11 7.20 3.74 -6.65
C GLY A 11 6.79 2.27 -6.73
N ALA A 12 6.34 1.85 -7.92
CA ALA A 12 5.90 0.48 -8.22
C ALA A 12 4.92 -0.10 -7.17
N GLY A 13 3.92 0.68 -6.73
CA GLY A 13 2.95 0.23 -5.72
C GLY A 13 3.56 -0.04 -4.33
N GLY A 14 4.71 0.55 -4.01
CA GLY A 14 5.44 0.35 -2.75
C GLY A 14 6.58 -0.66 -2.83
N ASN A 15 6.74 -1.35 -3.97
CA ASN A 15 7.73 -2.42 -4.11
C ASN A 15 9.17 -1.96 -3.91
N ILE A 16 9.53 -0.72 -4.28
CA ILE A 16 10.89 -0.19 -4.13
C ILE A 16 11.27 -0.07 -2.64
N GLY A 17 10.36 0.43 -1.81
CA GLY A 17 10.55 0.50 -0.37
C GLY A 17 10.60 -0.90 0.26
N ALA A 18 9.68 -1.78 -0.15
CA ALA A 18 9.61 -3.15 0.36
C ALA A 18 10.88 -3.96 0.02
N GLU A 19 11.39 -3.89 -1.22
CA GLU A 19 12.66 -4.54 -1.59
C GLU A 19 13.81 -4.06 -0.71
N ALA A 20 13.91 -2.75 -0.48
CA ALA A 20 15.01 -2.20 0.30
C ALA A 20 14.98 -2.68 1.76
N VAL A 21 13.79 -2.89 2.35
CA VAL A 21 13.67 -3.43 3.70
C VAL A 21 13.85 -4.95 3.73
N ALA A 22 13.34 -5.69 2.74
CA ALA A 22 13.57 -7.14 2.62
C ALA A 22 15.07 -7.51 2.54
N ARG A 23 15.90 -6.61 1.99
CA ARG A 23 17.37 -6.78 1.90
C ARG A 23 18.15 -6.20 3.08
N ALA A 24 17.48 -5.53 4.03
CA ALA A 24 18.14 -4.93 5.18
C ALA A 24 18.59 -5.99 6.19
N ALA A 25 19.50 -5.62 7.10
CA ALA A 25 19.84 -6.48 8.22
C ALA A 25 18.60 -6.71 9.09
N PRO A 26 18.29 -7.95 9.51
CA PRO A 26 17.14 -8.25 10.35
C PRO A 26 17.42 -7.93 11.84
N ASP A 27 17.88 -6.71 12.12
CA ASP A 27 18.31 -6.24 13.44
C ASP A 27 17.29 -5.35 14.16
N GLY A 28 16.15 -5.08 13.50
CA GLY A 28 15.04 -4.29 14.05
C GLY A 28 15.16 -2.78 13.85
N TYR A 29 16.26 -2.26 13.29
CA TYR A 29 16.44 -0.82 13.06
C TYR A 29 15.83 -0.33 11.73
N THR A 30 15.55 -1.25 10.81
CA THR A 30 14.89 -0.94 9.54
C THR A 30 13.48 -1.53 9.54
N LEU A 31 12.47 -0.66 9.50
CA LEU A 31 11.06 -1.05 9.49
C LEU A 31 10.39 -0.63 8.19
N LEU A 32 9.42 -1.42 7.74
CA LEU A 32 8.58 -1.11 6.59
C LEU A 32 7.17 -0.74 7.05
N MET A 33 6.68 0.41 6.62
CA MET A 33 5.26 0.77 6.73
C MET A 33 4.56 0.49 5.40
N VAL A 34 3.51 -0.35 5.44
CA VAL A 34 2.78 -0.80 4.25
C VAL A 34 1.29 -0.49 4.35
N SER A 35 0.60 -0.54 3.20
CA SER A 35 -0.86 -0.60 3.09
C SER A 35 -1.29 -1.96 2.52
N SER A 36 -2.57 -2.13 2.21
CA SER A 36 -3.10 -3.32 1.52
C SER A 36 -2.41 -3.61 0.19
N ALA A 37 -1.74 -2.62 -0.42
CA ALA A 37 -0.93 -2.80 -1.63
C ALA A 37 0.09 -3.93 -1.49
N HIS A 38 0.71 -4.11 -0.32
CA HIS A 38 1.72 -5.17 -0.10
C HIS A 38 1.17 -6.58 -0.34
N VAL A 39 -0.10 -6.81 -0.01
CA VAL A 39 -0.78 -8.11 -0.23
C VAL A 39 -1.35 -8.22 -1.65
N ILE A 40 -1.67 -7.09 -2.30
CA ILE A 40 -2.16 -7.07 -3.68
C ILE A 40 -1.02 -7.29 -4.68
N ASN A 41 0.17 -6.77 -4.40
CA ASN A 41 1.29 -6.73 -5.34
C ASN A 41 1.67 -8.10 -5.92
N PRO A 42 1.68 -9.22 -5.17
CA PRO A 42 1.96 -10.56 -5.72
C PRO A 42 1.01 -10.99 -6.83
N ALA A 43 -0.24 -10.49 -6.83
CA ALA A 43 -1.24 -10.85 -7.82
C ALA A 43 -1.17 -10.00 -9.10
N VAL A 44 -0.63 -8.77 -9.02
CA VAL A 44 -0.68 -7.80 -10.12
C VAL A 44 0.68 -7.53 -10.77
N TRP A 45 1.78 -7.86 -10.08
CA TRP A 45 3.13 -7.76 -10.64
C TRP A 45 3.61 -9.12 -11.12
N LYS A 46 4.03 -9.22 -12.39
CA LYS A 46 4.56 -10.46 -12.97
C LYS A 46 5.78 -11.01 -12.20
N LYS A 47 6.58 -10.12 -11.63
CA LYS A 47 7.77 -10.46 -10.85
C LYS A 47 7.92 -9.44 -9.73
N LEU A 48 7.99 -9.94 -8.50
CA LEU A 48 8.37 -9.15 -7.33
C LEU A 48 9.83 -9.44 -6.95
N PRO A 49 10.57 -8.44 -6.46
CA PRO A 49 11.92 -8.63 -5.96
C PRO A 49 11.98 -9.14 -4.51
N TYR A 50 10.84 -9.51 -3.91
CA TYR A 50 10.70 -10.05 -2.56
C TYR A 50 9.47 -10.99 -2.47
N ASP A 51 9.42 -11.82 -1.43
CA ASP A 51 8.25 -12.60 -1.01
C ASP A 51 7.49 -11.82 0.08
N SER A 52 6.22 -11.48 -0.19
CA SER A 52 5.44 -10.61 0.70
C SER A 52 5.12 -11.23 2.07
N VAL A 53 5.27 -12.55 2.21
CA VAL A 53 5.00 -13.30 3.44
C VAL A 53 6.29 -13.74 4.11
N LYS A 54 7.25 -14.31 3.35
CA LYS A 54 8.45 -14.93 3.93
C LYS A 54 9.54 -13.94 4.30
N ASP A 55 9.64 -12.83 3.59
CA ASP A 55 10.74 -11.87 3.78
C ASP A 55 10.41 -10.82 4.86
N PHE A 56 9.24 -10.89 5.50
CA PHE A 56 8.78 -9.89 6.47
C PHE A 56 8.18 -10.55 7.71
N ALA A 57 8.56 -10.04 8.88
CA ALA A 57 7.88 -10.35 10.14
C ALA A 57 6.83 -9.26 10.44
N PRO A 58 5.54 -9.61 10.62
CA PRO A 58 4.51 -8.63 10.96
C PRO A 58 4.72 -8.09 12.38
N VAL A 59 4.68 -6.76 12.53
CA VAL A 59 4.84 -6.10 13.85
C VAL A 59 3.49 -5.74 14.45
N SER A 60 2.68 -4.93 13.75
CA SER A 60 1.35 -4.51 14.21
C SER A 60 0.52 -3.90 13.08
N LEU A 61 -0.80 -3.88 13.25
CA LEU A 61 -1.71 -3.06 12.45
C LEU A 61 -1.81 -1.66 13.08
N LEU A 62 -1.36 -0.64 12.36
CA LEU A 62 -1.37 0.74 12.86
C LEU A 62 -2.73 1.43 12.68
N ALA A 63 -3.35 1.23 11.51
CA ALA A 63 -4.60 1.89 11.14
C ALA A 63 -5.35 1.09 10.08
N SER A 64 -6.67 1.30 10.03
CA SER A 64 -7.54 0.82 8.96
C SER A 64 -8.45 1.97 8.53
N ALA A 65 -8.68 2.11 7.23
CA ALA A 65 -9.53 3.14 6.66
C ALA A 65 -10.38 2.57 5.51
N PRO A 66 -11.67 2.94 5.41
CA PRO A 66 -12.50 2.56 4.28
C PRO A 66 -12.12 3.35 3.02
N VAL A 67 -12.42 2.79 1.85
CA VAL A 67 -12.36 3.51 0.56
C VAL A 67 -13.73 4.13 0.29
N ALA A 68 -13.76 5.41 -0.10
CA ALA A 68 -14.98 6.12 -0.46
C ALA A 68 -15.07 6.35 -1.97
N LEU A 69 -16.26 6.16 -2.54
CA LEU A 69 -16.58 6.53 -3.91
C LEU A 69 -17.03 7.99 -3.93
N ILE A 70 -16.23 8.87 -4.54
CA ILE A 70 -16.46 10.31 -4.59
C ILE A 70 -16.42 10.76 -6.05
N VAL A 71 -17.30 11.68 -6.42
CA VAL A 71 -17.33 12.30 -7.74
C VAL A 71 -17.03 13.79 -7.64
N HIS A 72 -16.45 14.38 -8.69
CA HIS A 72 -16.33 15.83 -8.79
C HIS A 72 -17.73 16.48 -8.78
N PRO A 73 -17.95 17.66 -8.16
CA PRO A 73 -19.28 18.27 -8.07
C PRO A 73 -20.00 18.51 -9.40
N SER A 74 -19.27 18.54 -10.52
CA SER A 74 -19.85 18.68 -11.87
C SER A 74 -20.41 17.37 -12.45
N VAL A 75 -20.18 16.22 -11.81
CA VAL A 75 -20.73 14.94 -12.26
C VAL A 75 -22.20 14.87 -11.82
N PRO A 76 -23.16 14.71 -12.74
CA PRO A 76 -24.58 14.81 -12.42
C PRO A 76 -25.17 13.54 -11.76
N ALA A 77 -24.36 12.78 -11.03
CA ALA A 77 -24.80 11.60 -10.27
C ALA A 77 -24.89 11.93 -8.78
N LYS A 78 -26.07 11.73 -8.18
CA LYS A 78 -26.33 11.93 -6.75
C LYS A 78 -26.32 10.64 -5.95
N ASN A 79 -26.21 9.51 -6.62
CA ASN A 79 -26.12 8.18 -6.02
C ASN A 79 -25.38 7.21 -6.94
N VAL A 80 -25.05 6.03 -6.42
CA VAL A 80 -24.29 4.99 -7.14
C VAL A 80 -25.06 4.49 -8.38
N LYS A 81 -26.39 4.39 -8.32
CA LYS A 81 -27.22 3.93 -9.46
C LYS A 81 -27.11 4.90 -10.64
N GLU A 82 -27.21 6.20 -10.37
CA GLU A 82 -27.02 7.25 -11.38
C GLU A 82 -25.59 7.26 -11.93
N LEU A 83 -24.58 7.08 -11.08
CA LEU A 83 -23.18 7.01 -11.55
C LEU A 83 -22.97 5.81 -12.49
N ILE A 84 -23.51 4.65 -12.16
CA ILE A 84 -23.46 3.46 -13.02
C ILE A 84 -24.18 3.72 -14.35
N ALA A 85 -25.32 4.43 -14.33
CA ALA A 85 -26.05 4.76 -15.55
C ALA A 85 -25.25 5.68 -16.51
N LEU A 86 -24.39 6.56 -15.97
CA LEU A 86 -23.52 7.44 -16.77
C LEU A 86 -22.32 6.73 -17.41
N ALA A 87 -21.90 5.58 -16.88
CA ALA A 87 -20.72 4.84 -17.33
C ALA A 87 -21.04 3.75 -18.39
N LYS A 88 -22.32 3.55 -18.71
CA LYS A 88 -22.79 2.67 -19.79
C LYS A 88 -22.85 3.43 -21.10
#